data_AF-A0A9X4AE06-F1
#
_entry.id   AF-A0A9X4AE06-F1
#
_cell.length_a   1.000
_cell.length_b   1.000
_cell.length_c   1.000
_cell.angle_alpha   90.00
_cell.angle_beta   90.00
_cell.angle_gamma   90.00
#
_symmetry.space_group_name_H-M   'P 1'
#
loop_
_entity.id
_entity.type
_entity.pdbx_description
1 polymer ?
#
loop_
_entity_poly.entity_id
_entity_poly.type
_entity_poly.pdbx_seq_one_letter_code
_entity_poly.pdbx_strand_id
1 'polypeptide(L)'
;MVSTFNGLEVAKRALFTQQSALYTTSNNIANANTEGYTRQRVNFEQTGAFPPASRNRPQIPGQVGSGVQAGSIERVRDQFLDVQYRGENSKLGYFDSRADALKQMEGIMNEPSDQGLSKTLDQFWQSLQDVSVNPEDAGARSVVTQRGIAVAETFNYLSDSLQGVKTDLQNELNISATETNSLINQINNVNQQIGTIEPNGYLPNDLYDERDRLIDQLSTLVDIKVTYTKSDGQANPIAIGKASIELINANGQPTGLKLVDVKNDEPDVINEMYINFDSNNNMESMILYNPNDLAAINTDPDNPKTPEDIDPSLVKTIPGSEITNVANFSNGKMKALVEMNGYVEGTEVKGVFNDMLSDLDKLAYEFVEAFNLQHSKGADLAGNTGVDSNQASTVNDFFNQLSGESGAAGRISVNEAIINDSDLIAASSNGDSGDGLNAKNLAGVMRESLTGLGNNTSIKSYYASMVGEMGVDAQESLRMVNNATVLRQQVEENRQSVSAVSLDEEMTNLIKFQQAYNAAARSMTTVDEMLDRIINNMGLVGR
;
A
#
# COMPACT_ATOMS: atom_id res chain seq x y z
N MET A 1 65.91 -23.36 13.00
CA MET A 1 64.96 -24.34 13.57
C MET A 1 63.58 -23.73 13.49
N VAL A 2 62.62 -24.38 12.84
CA VAL A 2 61.21 -23.98 12.94
C VAL A 2 60.83 -24.11 14.42
N SER A 3 60.34 -23.05 15.04
CA SER A 3 59.99 -23.07 16.45
C SER A 3 58.93 -24.14 16.70
N THR A 4 59.11 -25.02 17.69
CA THR A 4 58.09 -25.97 18.17
C THR A 4 56.79 -25.25 18.58
N PHE A 5 56.89 -23.98 18.96
CA PHE A 5 55.74 -23.11 19.26
C PHE A 5 54.92 -22.71 18.02
N ASN A 6 55.42 -22.87 16.80
CA ASN A 6 54.64 -22.60 15.59
C ASN A 6 53.47 -23.60 15.46
N GLY A 7 53.71 -24.88 15.78
CA GLY A 7 52.63 -25.89 15.79
C GLY A 7 51.56 -25.59 16.84
N LEU A 8 51.96 -25.11 18.02
CA LEU A 8 51.04 -24.67 19.07
C LEU A 8 50.19 -23.47 18.62
N GLU A 9 50.82 -22.48 18.00
CA GLU A 9 50.12 -21.27 17.54
C GLU A 9 49.14 -21.58 16.40
N VAL A 10 49.49 -22.48 15.48
CA VAL A 10 48.57 -22.99 14.44
C VAL A 10 47.38 -23.71 15.08
N ALA A 11 47.61 -24.59 16.07
CA ALA A 11 46.54 -25.31 16.76
C ALA A 11 45.62 -24.37 17.55
N LYS A 12 46.19 -23.37 18.23
CA LYS A 12 45.45 -22.32 18.95
C LYS A 12 44.56 -21.51 18.01
N ARG A 13 45.08 -21.05 16.87
CA ARG A 13 44.31 -20.29 15.87
C ARG A 13 43.20 -21.13 15.26
N ALA A 14 43.47 -22.40 14.95
CA ALA A 14 42.46 -23.34 14.49
C ALA A 14 41.34 -23.51 15.53
N LEU A 15 41.67 -23.68 16.82
CA LEU A 15 40.69 -23.77 17.90
C LEU A 15 39.77 -22.54 17.96
N PHE A 16 40.33 -21.34 18.02
CA PHE A 16 39.53 -20.11 18.07
C PHE A 16 38.65 -19.94 16.82
N THR A 17 39.20 -20.25 15.64
CA THR A 17 38.46 -20.12 14.38
C THR A 17 37.26 -21.09 14.33
N GLN A 18 37.46 -22.34 14.76
CA GLN A 18 36.35 -23.31 14.82
C GLN A 18 35.35 -22.96 15.93
N GLN A 19 35.80 -22.35 17.03
CA GLN A 19 34.90 -21.85 18.08
C GLN A 19 34.02 -20.71 17.57
N SER A 20 34.57 -19.76 16.80
CA SER A 20 33.77 -18.71 16.16
C SER A 20 32.73 -19.31 15.22
N ALA A 21 33.11 -20.31 14.41
CA ALA A 21 32.18 -21.01 13.53
C ALA A 21 31.05 -21.73 14.30
N LEU A 22 31.37 -22.35 15.44
CA LEU A 22 30.39 -22.96 16.35
C LEU A 22 29.41 -21.93 16.94
N TYR A 23 29.89 -20.75 17.32
CA TYR A 23 29.03 -19.68 17.83
C TYR A 23 28.12 -19.11 16.76
N THR A 24 28.63 -18.87 15.55
CA THR A 24 27.79 -18.40 14.42
C THR A 24 26.73 -19.43 14.04
N THR A 25 27.10 -20.71 13.97
CA THR A 25 26.15 -21.80 13.68
C THR A 25 25.09 -21.92 14.79
N SER A 26 25.50 -21.84 16.06
CA SER A 26 24.56 -21.81 17.19
C SER A 26 23.62 -20.61 17.13
N ASN A 27 24.13 -19.44 16.73
CA ASN A 27 23.32 -18.23 16.57
C ASN A 27 22.30 -18.37 15.45
N ASN A 28 22.69 -18.95 14.31
CA ASN A 28 21.79 -19.26 13.21
C ASN A 28 20.66 -20.20 13.68
N ILE A 29 21.00 -21.30 14.35
CA ILE A 29 20.01 -22.27 14.86
C ILE A 29 19.04 -21.61 15.84
N ALA A 30 19.54 -20.77 16.75
CA ALA A 30 18.71 -20.08 17.73
C ALA A 30 17.72 -19.10 17.08
N ASN A 31 18.12 -18.45 15.98
CA ASN A 31 17.30 -17.48 15.25
C ASN A 31 16.62 -18.05 14.00
N ALA A 32 16.61 -19.38 13.82
CA ALA A 32 16.05 -20.00 12.61
C ALA A 32 14.56 -19.68 12.40
N ASN A 33 13.83 -19.36 13.48
CA ASN A 33 12.42 -18.99 13.44
C ASN A 33 12.18 -17.48 13.64
N THR A 34 13.24 -16.66 13.73
CA THR A 34 13.12 -15.22 13.87
C THR A 34 12.85 -14.62 12.50
N GLU A 35 11.74 -13.89 12.35
CA GLU A 35 11.37 -13.23 11.10
C GLU A 35 12.42 -12.19 10.70
N GLY A 36 12.80 -12.17 9.42
CA GLY A 36 13.80 -11.24 8.88
C GLY A 36 15.26 -11.60 9.20
N TYR A 37 15.52 -12.66 9.98
CA TYR A 37 16.88 -13.10 10.27
C TYR A 37 17.57 -13.68 9.04
N THR A 38 18.76 -13.18 8.73
CA THR A 38 19.57 -13.69 7.62
C THR A 38 20.64 -14.65 8.13
N ARG A 39 20.77 -15.82 7.50
CA ARG A 39 21.84 -16.78 7.82
C ARG A 39 23.21 -16.12 7.76
N GLN A 40 24.01 -16.32 8.79
CA GLN A 40 25.37 -15.78 8.88
C GLN A 40 26.42 -16.87 8.64
N ARG A 41 27.52 -16.52 8.00
CA ARG A 41 28.65 -17.43 7.72
C ARG A 41 29.97 -16.80 8.14
N VAL A 42 30.84 -17.61 8.74
CA VAL A 42 32.23 -17.22 9.01
C VAL A 42 33.07 -17.39 7.74
N ASN A 43 33.73 -16.32 7.32
CA ASN A 43 34.73 -16.38 6.27
C ASN A 43 36.08 -16.84 6.87
N PHE A 44 36.60 -17.96 6.40
CA PHE A 44 37.87 -18.52 6.88
C PHE A 44 39.02 -17.97 6.03
N GLU A 45 39.97 -17.31 6.68
CA GLU A 45 41.12 -16.71 6.00
C GLU A 45 42.42 -17.41 6.40
N GLN A 46 43.32 -17.58 5.43
CA GLN A 46 44.66 -18.09 5.72
C GLN A 46 45.49 -16.97 6.34
N THR A 47 46.13 -17.26 7.47
CA THR A 47 47.06 -16.32 8.09
C THR A 47 48.36 -16.22 7.28
N GLY A 48 48.99 -15.04 7.29
CA GLY A 48 50.19 -14.77 6.50
C GLY A 48 51.31 -15.78 6.73
N ALA A 49 51.93 -16.28 5.67
CA ALA A 49 52.97 -17.29 5.77
C ALA A 49 54.26 -16.74 6.40
N PHE A 50 54.95 -17.57 7.19
CA PHE A 50 56.23 -17.22 7.79
C PHE A 50 57.39 -17.80 6.96
N PRO A 51 58.45 -17.02 6.65
CA PRO A 51 58.62 -15.59 6.93
C PRO A 51 57.84 -14.70 5.93
N PRO A 52 57.44 -13.48 6.34
CA PRO A 52 56.77 -12.53 5.45
C PRO A 52 57.70 -12.16 4.28
N ALA A 53 57.10 -11.82 3.14
CA ALA A 53 57.83 -11.39 1.94
C ALA A 53 58.47 -10.00 2.16
N SER A 54 59.64 -9.97 2.79
CA SER A 54 60.40 -8.74 3.08
C SER A 54 61.87 -8.88 2.66
N ARG A 55 62.51 -7.74 2.34
CA ARG A 55 63.92 -7.65 1.93
C ARG A 55 64.89 -8.12 3.02
N ASN A 56 64.45 -8.10 4.28
CA ASN A 56 65.19 -8.57 5.46
C ASN A 56 64.78 -9.99 5.93
N ARG A 57 64.11 -10.80 5.08
CA ARG A 57 63.68 -12.15 5.50
C ARG A 57 64.87 -13.09 5.74
N PRO A 58 64.79 -13.99 6.73
CA PRO A 58 65.73 -15.11 6.84
C PRO A 58 65.73 -15.91 5.53
N GLN A 59 66.91 -16.18 4.95
CA GLN A 59 67.07 -16.97 3.69
C GLN A 59 66.85 -18.48 3.93
N ILE A 60 65.73 -18.83 4.55
CA ILE A 60 65.34 -20.22 4.81
C ILE A 60 64.49 -20.71 3.62
N PRO A 61 64.71 -21.94 3.10
CA PRO A 61 63.87 -22.49 2.05
C PRO A 61 62.41 -22.68 2.51
N GLY A 62 61.46 -22.19 1.70
CA GLY A 62 60.02 -22.43 1.88
C GLY A 62 59.29 -21.40 2.76
N GLN A 63 58.05 -21.07 2.38
CA GLN A 63 57.09 -20.37 3.22
C GLN A 63 56.27 -21.39 4.01
N VAL A 64 56.24 -21.27 5.33
CA VAL A 64 55.43 -22.14 6.21
C VAL A 64 54.11 -21.42 6.49
N GLY A 65 52.98 -22.07 6.21
CA GLY A 65 51.66 -21.54 6.56
C GLY A 65 51.51 -21.39 8.08
N SER A 66 50.91 -20.29 8.54
CA SER A 66 50.72 -20.02 9.98
C SER A 66 49.31 -20.35 10.50
N GLY A 67 48.55 -21.14 9.74
CA GLY A 67 47.21 -21.61 10.07
C GLY A 67 46.08 -20.78 9.46
N VAL A 68 44.90 -20.89 10.05
CA VAL A 68 43.66 -20.22 9.63
C VAL A 68 43.19 -19.27 10.73
N GLN A 69 42.51 -18.19 10.36
CA GLN A 69 41.81 -17.28 11.27
C GLN A 69 40.36 -17.09 10.80
N ALA A 70 39.46 -16.74 11.73
CA ALA A 70 38.14 -16.22 11.37
C ALA A 70 38.32 -14.78 10.87
N GLY A 71 38.04 -14.53 9.59
CA GLY A 71 38.17 -13.20 8.99
C GLY A 71 37.02 -12.28 9.39
N SER A 72 35.83 -12.58 8.86
CA SER A 72 34.60 -11.83 9.13
C SER A 72 33.40 -12.77 9.25
N ILE A 73 32.32 -12.28 9.87
CA ILE A 73 31.00 -12.92 9.85
C ILE A 73 30.13 -12.12 8.91
N GLU A 74 29.76 -12.72 7.79
CA GLU A 74 28.95 -12.07 6.74
C GLU A 74 27.57 -12.71 6.66
N ARG A 75 26.59 -11.92 6.22
CA ARG A 75 25.25 -12.40 5.90
C ARG A 75 25.25 -13.10 4.54
N VAL A 76 24.54 -14.22 4.43
CA VAL A 76 24.30 -14.90 3.14
C VAL A 76 23.02 -14.35 2.55
N ARG A 77 23.13 -13.46 1.55
CA ARG A 77 21.97 -12.78 0.96
C ARG A 77 22.24 -12.39 -0.49
N ASP A 78 21.19 -12.32 -1.30
CA ASP A 78 21.24 -11.84 -2.67
C ASP A 78 20.41 -10.56 -2.82
N GLN A 79 21.09 -9.45 -3.09
CA GLN A 79 20.47 -8.13 -3.24
C GLN A 79 19.55 -8.05 -4.47
N PHE A 80 19.78 -8.85 -5.52
CA PHE A 80 18.92 -8.86 -6.69
C PHE A 80 17.53 -9.42 -6.36
N LEU A 81 17.48 -10.48 -5.54
CA LEU A 81 16.21 -11.04 -5.07
C LEU A 81 15.46 -10.08 -4.14
N ASP A 82 16.18 -9.28 -3.34
CA ASP A 82 15.55 -8.24 -2.51
C ASP A 82 14.85 -7.16 -3.36
N VAL A 83 15.50 -6.71 -4.44
CA VAL A 83 14.91 -5.73 -5.37
C VAL A 83 13.66 -6.32 -6.04
N GLN A 84 13.72 -7.58 -6.49
CA GLN A 84 12.56 -8.26 -7.05
C GLN A 84 11.42 -8.38 -6.05
N TYR A 85 11.72 -8.76 -4.81
CA TYR A 85 10.71 -8.95 -3.78
C TYR A 85 9.99 -7.64 -3.49
N ARG A 86 10.74 -6.55 -3.29
CA ARG A 86 10.16 -5.21 -3.03
C ARG A 86 9.29 -4.73 -4.20
N GLY A 87 9.70 -5.01 -5.44
CA GLY A 87 8.91 -4.66 -6.63
C GLY A 87 7.63 -5.48 -6.79
N GLU A 88 7.62 -6.77 -6.40
CA GLU A 88 6.37 -7.56 -6.37
C GLU A 88 5.51 -7.22 -5.16
N ASN A 89 6.13 -6.83 -4.04
CA ASN A 89 5.44 -6.44 -2.82
C ASN A 89 4.69 -5.10 -2.99
N SER A 90 5.28 -4.12 -3.69
CA SER A 90 4.60 -2.85 -4.01
C SER A 90 3.40 -3.06 -4.94
N LYS A 91 3.52 -3.94 -5.94
CA LYS A 91 2.38 -4.33 -6.80
C LYS A 91 1.28 -5.03 -6.02
N LEU A 92 1.64 -5.95 -5.12
CA LEU A 92 0.67 -6.62 -4.26
C LEU A 92 -0.09 -5.58 -3.41
N GLY A 93 0.63 -4.68 -2.74
CA GLY A 93 0.02 -3.61 -1.95
C GLY A 93 -0.96 -2.75 -2.75
N TYR A 94 -0.62 -2.42 -4.01
CA TYR A 94 -1.53 -1.69 -4.91
C TYR A 94 -2.81 -2.47 -5.22
N PHE A 95 -2.69 -3.70 -5.77
CA PHE A 95 -3.88 -4.44 -6.19
C PHE A 95 -4.74 -4.91 -5.03
N ASP A 96 -4.14 -5.21 -3.88
CA ASP A 96 -4.85 -5.64 -2.67
C ASP A 96 -5.74 -4.52 -2.14
N SER A 97 -5.19 -3.31 -1.97
CA SER A 97 -5.96 -2.14 -1.52
C SER A 97 -7.02 -1.72 -2.55
N ARG A 98 -6.73 -1.82 -3.85
CA ARG A 98 -7.72 -1.58 -4.91
C ARG A 98 -8.86 -2.59 -4.87
N ALA A 99 -8.56 -3.88 -4.71
CA ALA A 99 -9.55 -4.94 -4.65
C ALA A 99 -10.44 -4.81 -3.41
N ASP A 100 -9.87 -4.46 -2.26
CA ASP A 100 -10.62 -4.23 -1.02
C ASP A 100 -11.60 -3.05 -1.14
N ALA A 101 -11.15 -1.93 -1.71
CA ALA A 101 -12.00 -0.76 -1.94
C ALA A 101 -13.14 -1.07 -2.93
N LEU A 102 -12.85 -1.77 -4.03
CA LEU A 102 -13.85 -2.19 -5.01
C LEU A 102 -14.85 -3.20 -4.41
N LYS A 103 -14.40 -4.08 -3.53
CA LYS A 103 -15.28 -5.02 -2.80
C LYS A 103 -16.20 -4.28 -1.83
N GLN A 104 -15.74 -3.21 -1.18
CA GLN A 104 -16.61 -2.36 -0.37
C GLN A 104 -17.66 -1.66 -1.24
N MET A 105 -17.26 -1.13 -2.40
CA MET A 105 -18.18 -0.54 -3.38
C MET A 105 -19.23 -1.55 -3.86
N GLU A 106 -18.80 -2.76 -4.25
CA GLU A 106 -19.69 -3.86 -4.66
C GLU A 106 -20.68 -4.22 -3.54
N GLY A 107 -20.20 -4.27 -2.29
CA GLY A 107 -21.03 -4.52 -1.12
C GLY A 107 -22.09 -3.45 -0.87
N ILE A 108 -21.80 -2.17 -1.15
CA ILE A 108 -22.76 -1.06 -1.05
C ILE A 108 -23.79 -1.15 -2.18
N MET A 109 -23.31 -1.34 -3.41
CA MET A 109 -24.19 -1.44 -4.58
C MET A 109 -25.14 -2.64 -4.45
N ASN A 110 -24.67 -3.76 -3.88
CA ASN A 110 -25.46 -4.95 -3.57
C ASN A 110 -26.37 -5.39 -4.73
N GLU A 111 -25.79 -5.49 -5.93
CA GLU A 111 -26.48 -5.91 -7.15
C GLU A 111 -25.89 -7.22 -7.69
N PRO A 112 -26.72 -8.18 -8.15
CA PRO A 112 -28.19 -8.18 -8.14
C PRO A 112 -28.76 -8.59 -6.77
N SER A 113 -29.70 -7.81 -6.23
CA SER A 113 -30.43 -8.19 -5.02
C SER A 113 -31.90 -7.76 -5.02
N ASP A 114 -32.70 -8.33 -4.11
CA ASP A 114 -34.11 -7.96 -3.94
C ASP A 114 -34.32 -6.56 -3.32
N GLN A 115 -33.24 -5.94 -2.82
CA GLN A 115 -33.24 -4.60 -2.22
C GLN A 115 -32.42 -3.58 -3.03
N GLY A 116 -31.83 -4.01 -4.16
CA GLY A 116 -31.00 -3.15 -5.02
C GLY A 116 -31.83 -2.13 -5.82
N LEU A 117 -31.16 -1.10 -6.32
CA LEU A 117 -31.78 -0.03 -7.10
C LEU A 117 -32.46 -0.56 -8.37
N SER A 118 -31.90 -1.57 -9.03
CA SER A 118 -32.54 -2.17 -10.20
C SER A 118 -33.91 -2.76 -9.85
N LYS A 119 -34.04 -3.35 -8.65
CA LYS A 119 -35.29 -3.97 -8.21
C LYS A 119 -36.32 -2.93 -7.77
N THR A 120 -35.89 -1.88 -7.08
CA THR A 120 -36.80 -0.79 -6.65
C THR A 120 -37.32 0.00 -7.86
N LEU A 121 -36.48 0.25 -8.87
CA LEU A 121 -36.92 0.81 -10.15
C LEU A 121 -37.93 -0.09 -10.88
N ASP A 122 -37.68 -1.41 -10.93
CA ASP A 122 -38.62 -2.36 -11.53
C ASP A 122 -39.98 -2.39 -10.79
N GLN A 123 -39.99 -2.27 -9.47
CA GLN A 123 -41.23 -2.19 -8.67
C GLN A 123 -41.97 -0.86 -8.88
N PHE A 124 -41.26 0.25 -8.99
CA PHE A 124 -41.85 1.55 -9.34
C PHE A 124 -42.44 1.54 -10.75
N TRP A 125 -41.78 0.87 -11.69
CA TRP A 125 -42.32 0.67 -13.03
C TRP A 125 -43.62 -0.14 -13.02
N GLN A 126 -43.65 -1.24 -12.25
CA GLN A 126 -44.84 -2.08 -12.12
C GLN A 126 -46.03 -1.31 -11.52
N SER A 127 -45.80 -0.49 -10.49
CA SER A 127 -46.88 0.30 -9.91
C SER A 127 -47.47 1.33 -10.89
N LEU A 128 -46.66 1.93 -11.75
CA LEU A 128 -47.15 2.81 -12.82
C LEU A 128 -47.97 2.05 -13.87
N GLN A 129 -47.60 0.80 -14.17
CA GLN A 129 -48.38 -0.06 -15.06
C GLN A 129 -49.75 -0.43 -14.45
N ASP A 130 -49.81 -0.62 -13.13
CA ASP A 130 -51.06 -0.87 -12.41
C ASP A 130 -51.99 0.35 -12.45
N VAL A 131 -51.47 1.55 -12.21
CA VAL A 131 -52.22 2.82 -12.34
C VAL A 131 -52.66 3.07 -13.77
N SER A 132 -51.89 2.66 -14.78
CA SER A 132 -52.30 2.76 -16.18
C SER A 132 -53.53 1.91 -16.52
N VAL A 133 -53.73 0.79 -15.82
CA VAL A 133 -54.90 -0.09 -16.01
C VAL A 133 -56.09 0.40 -15.18
N ASN A 134 -55.85 0.92 -13.97
CA ASN A 134 -56.88 1.43 -13.07
C ASN A 134 -56.55 2.86 -12.56
N PRO A 135 -56.72 3.90 -13.39
CA PRO A 135 -56.26 5.25 -13.04
C PRO A 135 -57.07 5.94 -11.93
N GLU A 136 -58.27 5.44 -11.64
CA GLU A 136 -59.18 5.95 -10.60
C GLU A 136 -58.95 5.28 -9.22
N ASP A 137 -58.15 4.21 -9.16
CA ASP A 137 -57.91 3.50 -7.90
C ASP A 137 -56.89 4.25 -7.03
N ALA A 138 -57.38 4.86 -5.95
CA ALA A 138 -56.55 5.51 -4.94
C ALA A 138 -55.52 4.55 -4.31
N GLY A 139 -55.85 3.26 -4.20
CA GLY A 139 -54.92 2.23 -3.70
C GLY A 139 -53.70 2.10 -4.59
N ALA A 140 -53.90 1.89 -5.89
CA ALA A 140 -52.83 1.82 -6.88
C ALA A 140 -51.97 3.10 -6.94
N ARG A 141 -52.60 4.28 -6.87
CA ARG A 141 -51.90 5.58 -6.84
C ARG A 141 -51.01 5.74 -5.60
N SER A 142 -51.52 5.38 -4.42
CA SER A 142 -50.74 5.39 -3.18
C SER A 142 -49.52 4.47 -3.26
N VAL A 143 -49.65 3.30 -3.91
CA VAL A 143 -48.51 2.39 -4.15
C VAL A 143 -47.45 3.04 -5.04
N VAL A 144 -47.82 3.80 -6.09
CA VAL A 144 -46.85 4.53 -6.92
C VAL A 144 -46.06 5.53 -6.10
N THR A 145 -46.73 6.35 -5.27
CA THR A 145 -46.05 7.31 -4.38
C THR A 145 -45.05 6.60 -3.46
N GLN A 146 -45.46 5.51 -2.80
CA GLN A 146 -44.58 4.76 -1.90
C GLN A 146 -43.38 4.13 -2.62
N ARG A 147 -43.57 3.61 -3.84
CA ARG A 147 -42.45 3.09 -4.65
C ARG A 147 -41.53 4.19 -5.14
N GLY A 148 -42.06 5.37 -5.44
CA GLY A 148 -41.27 6.56 -5.79
C GLY A 148 -40.40 7.03 -4.62
N ILE A 149 -40.95 7.03 -3.40
CA ILE A 149 -40.18 7.32 -2.18
C ILE A 149 -39.05 6.29 -2.03
N ALA A 150 -39.35 4.99 -2.16
CA ALA A 150 -38.34 3.94 -2.05
C ALA A 150 -37.20 4.10 -3.07
N VAL A 151 -37.49 4.51 -4.31
CA VAL A 151 -36.46 4.81 -5.32
C VAL A 151 -35.58 5.98 -4.87
N ALA A 152 -36.19 7.09 -4.43
CA ALA A 152 -35.45 8.26 -3.95
C ALA A 152 -34.58 7.92 -2.72
N GLU A 153 -35.12 7.19 -1.75
CA GLU A 153 -34.38 6.72 -0.57
C GLU A 153 -33.21 5.80 -0.94
N THR A 154 -33.39 4.93 -1.95
CA THR A 154 -32.32 4.03 -2.41
C THR A 154 -31.17 4.82 -3.05
N PHE A 155 -31.46 5.82 -3.89
CA PHE A 155 -30.45 6.72 -4.44
C PHE A 155 -29.69 7.48 -3.34
N ASN A 156 -30.43 8.05 -2.38
CA ASN A 156 -29.84 8.77 -1.25
C ASN A 156 -28.93 7.83 -0.43
N TYR A 157 -29.40 6.63 -0.12
CA TYR A 157 -28.63 5.63 0.62
C TYR A 157 -27.33 5.24 -0.09
N LEU A 158 -27.38 5.01 -1.41
CA LEU A 158 -26.19 4.66 -2.20
C LEU A 158 -25.19 5.83 -2.23
N SER A 159 -25.67 7.05 -2.48
CA SER A 159 -24.85 8.27 -2.48
C SER A 159 -24.16 8.49 -1.12
N ASP A 160 -24.93 8.44 -0.04
CA ASP A 160 -24.41 8.64 1.32
C ASP A 160 -23.41 7.54 1.72
N SER A 161 -23.69 6.29 1.35
CA SER A 161 -22.81 5.16 1.67
C SER A 161 -21.49 5.24 0.91
N LEU A 162 -21.51 5.60 -0.38
CA LEU A 162 -20.31 5.81 -1.18
C LEU A 162 -19.48 6.99 -0.67
N GLN A 163 -20.13 8.09 -0.28
CA GLN A 163 -19.48 9.25 0.33
C GLN A 163 -18.87 8.89 1.71
N GLY A 164 -19.53 8.01 2.46
CA GLY A 164 -19.00 7.44 3.71
C GLY A 164 -17.71 6.67 3.47
N VAL A 165 -17.70 5.73 2.54
CA VAL A 165 -16.47 4.98 2.19
C VAL A 165 -15.37 5.88 1.68
N LYS A 166 -15.69 6.91 0.89
CA LYS A 166 -14.70 7.92 0.47
C LYS A 166 -14.01 8.58 1.69
N THR A 167 -14.80 8.94 2.70
CA THR A 167 -14.26 9.50 3.95
C THR A 167 -13.39 8.48 4.70
N ASP A 168 -13.77 7.21 4.70
CA ASP A 168 -12.96 6.14 5.30
C ASP A 168 -11.64 5.93 4.55
N LEU A 169 -11.65 5.95 3.21
CA LEU A 169 -10.45 5.87 2.37
C LEU A 169 -9.52 7.07 2.58
N GLN A 170 -10.05 8.28 2.76
CA GLN A 170 -9.26 9.45 3.15
C GLN A 170 -8.56 9.23 4.50
N ASN A 171 -9.27 8.70 5.49
CA ASN A 171 -8.68 8.39 6.80
C ASN A 171 -7.60 7.31 6.67
N GLU A 172 -7.82 6.29 5.85
CA GLU A 172 -6.83 5.25 5.58
C GLU A 172 -5.60 5.79 4.85
N LEU A 173 -5.76 6.75 3.94
CA LEU A 173 -4.65 7.48 3.31
C LEU A 173 -3.80 8.20 4.34
N ASN A 174 -4.43 8.94 5.27
CA ASN A 174 -3.73 9.65 6.35
C ASN A 174 -2.96 8.69 7.28
N ILE A 175 -3.57 7.55 7.62
CA ILE A 175 -2.93 6.51 8.43
C ILE A 175 -1.74 5.91 7.66
N SER A 176 -1.89 5.62 6.37
CA SER A 176 -0.83 5.06 5.53
C SER A 176 0.35 6.04 5.34
N ALA A 177 0.07 7.34 5.24
CA ALA A 177 1.10 8.38 5.22
C ALA A 177 1.84 8.45 6.57
N THR A 178 1.11 8.38 7.68
CA THR A 178 1.70 8.34 9.02
C THR A 178 2.56 7.08 9.24
N GLU A 179 2.10 5.93 8.78
CA GLU A 179 2.86 4.67 8.82
C GLU A 179 4.13 4.76 7.99
N THR A 180 4.04 5.33 6.78
CA THR A 180 5.19 5.62 5.91
C THR A 180 6.23 6.47 6.63
N ASN A 181 5.81 7.56 7.28
CA ASN A 181 6.70 8.44 8.04
C ASN A 181 7.34 7.72 9.24
N SER A 182 6.58 6.88 9.94
CA SER A 182 7.12 6.08 11.05
C SER A 182 8.20 5.10 10.58
N LEU A 183 7.97 4.40 9.47
CA LEU A 183 8.96 3.49 8.88
C LEU A 183 10.22 4.24 8.42
N ILE A 184 10.07 5.40 7.78
CA ILE A 184 11.20 6.27 7.38
C ILE A 184 12.05 6.64 8.60
N ASN A 185 11.40 7.07 9.69
CA ASN A 185 12.08 7.44 10.93
C ASN A 185 12.80 6.24 11.58
N GLN A 186 12.16 5.07 11.63
CA GLN A 186 12.78 3.85 12.15
C GLN A 186 14.00 3.44 11.30
N ILE A 187 13.90 3.49 9.97
CA ILE A 187 15.02 3.22 9.07
C ILE A 187 16.16 4.20 9.30
N ASN A 188 15.87 5.49 9.46
CA ASN A 188 16.87 6.50 9.75
C ASN A 188 17.60 6.24 11.08
N ASN A 189 16.86 5.87 12.14
CA ASN A 189 17.45 5.50 13.42
C ASN A 189 18.40 4.31 13.30
N VAL A 190 18.03 3.28 12.52
CA VAL A 190 18.89 2.13 12.25
C VAL A 190 20.12 2.55 11.42
N ASN A 191 19.96 3.41 10.41
CA ASN A 191 21.08 3.97 9.64
C ASN A 191 22.07 4.74 10.52
N GLN A 192 21.59 5.53 11.49
CA GLN A 192 22.45 6.23 12.44
C GLN A 192 23.23 5.24 13.31
N GLN A 193 22.57 4.19 13.84
CA GLN A 193 23.25 3.15 14.60
C GLN A 193 24.33 2.44 13.77
N ILE A 194 24.03 2.08 12.52
CA ILE A 194 25.00 1.52 11.57
C ILE A 194 26.19 2.48 11.37
N GLY A 195 25.90 3.77 11.17
CA GLY A 195 26.89 4.82 11.00
C GLY A 195 27.79 5.05 12.22
N THR A 196 27.37 4.65 13.43
CA THR A 196 28.22 4.68 14.63
C THR A 196 29.12 3.44 14.77
N ILE A 197 28.70 2.29 14.23
CA ILE A 197 29.39 1.01 14.42
C ILE A 197 30.37 0.73 13.28
N GLU A 198 29.97 0.94 12.02
CA GLU A 198 30.78 0.62 10.85
C GLU A 198 32.13 1.36 10.80
N PRO A 199 32.24 2.68 11.07
CA PRO A 199 33.52 3.38 11.00
C PRO A 199 34.59 2.85 11.95
N ASN A 200 34.18 2.12 12.99
CA ASN A 200 35.06 1.47 13.96
C ASN A 200 35.55 0.08 13.49
N GLY A 201 35.13 -0.39 12.30
CA GLY A 201 35.54 -1.65 11.68
C GLY A 201 34.68 -2.86 12.04
N TYR A 202 33.60 -2.68 12.81
CA TYR A 202 32.65 -3.73 13.17
C TYR A 202 31.54 -3.87 12.12
N LEU A 203 30.97 -5.08 12.00
CA LEU A 203 29.86 -5.38 11.10
C LEU A 203 28.57 -5.58 11.90
N PRO A 204 27.61 -4.63 11.84
CA PRO A 204 26.34 -4.75 12.57
C PRO A 204 25.30 -5.55 11.78
N ASN A 205 25.49 -6.88 11.69
CA ASN A 205 24.61 -7.75 10.89
C ASN A 205 23.13 -7.69 11.32
N ASP A 206 22.87 -7.66 12.63
CA ASP A 206 21.50 -7.63 13.15
C ASP A 206 20.77 -6.31 12.80
N LEU A 207 21.50 -5.19 12.75
CA LEU A 207 20.93 -3.91 12.33
C LEU A 207 20.63 -3.89 10.83
N TYR A 208 21.43 -4.59 10.01
CA TYR A 208 21.10 -4.73 8.60
C TYR A 208 19.83 -5.55 8.40
N ASP A 209 19.63 -6.61 9.18
CA ASP A 209 18.43 -7.44 9.13
C ASP A 209 17.19 -6.63 9.51
N GLU A 210 17.25 -5.89 10.62
CA GLU A 210 16.15 -5.02 11.05
C GLU A 210 15.85 -3.91 10.03
N ARG A 211 16.88 -3.27 9.49
CA ARG A 211 16.71 -2.28 8.41
C ARG A 211 16.01 -2.89 7.21
N ASP A 212 16.46 -4.06 6.76
CA ASP A 212 15.91 -4.69 5.56
C ASP A 212 14.45 -5.12 5.80
N ARG A 213 14.08 -5.56 7.02
CA ARG A 213 12.68 -5.82 7.43
C ARG A 213 11.82 -4.55 7.32
N LEU A 214 12.30 -3.43 7.85
CA LEU A 214 11.59 -2.14 7.78
C LEU A 214 11.43 -1.64 6.34
N ILE A 215 12.46 -1.81 5.51
CA ILE A 215 12.40 -1.46 4.08
C ILE A 215 11.41 -2.36 3.34
N ASP A 216 11.36 -3.66 3.65
CA ASP A 216 10.41 -4.57 3.05
C ASP A 216 8.97 -4.18 3.44
N GLN A 217 8.71 -3.74 4.69
CA GLN A 217 7.42 -3.17 5.10
C GLN A 217 7.08 -1.87 4.33
N LEU A 218 8.04 -0.96 4.19
CA LEU A 218 7.86 0.28 3.43
C LEU A 218 7.52 0.01 1.96
N SER A 219 8.09 -1.05 1.36
CA SER A 219 7.82 -1.43 -0.02
C SER A 219 6.37 -1.83 -0.31
N THR A 220 5.60 -2.21 0.73
CA THR A 220 4.16 -2.46 0.58
C THR A 220 3.37 -1.17 0.36
N LEU A 221 3.81 -0.08 1.00
CA LEU A 221 3.13 1.22 0.97
C LEU A 221 3.46 2.00 -0.31
N VAL A 222 4.73 2.00 -0.69
CA VAL A 222 5.29 2.70 -1.86
C VAL A 222 6.40 1.90 -2.54
N ASP A 223 6.49 2.04 -3.85
CA ASP A 223 7.57 1.51 -4.67
C ASP A 223 8.83 2.37 -4.51
N ILE A 224 9.91 1.69 -4.13
CA ILE A 224 11.13 2.32 -3.67
C ILE A 224 12.37 1.72 -4.32
N LYS A 225 13.35 2.58 -4.54
CA LYS A 225 14.70 2.21 -4.91
C LYS A 225 15.60 2.41 -3.71
N VAL A 226 16.38 1.38 -3.38
CA VAL A 226 17.33 1.42 -2.29
C VAL A 226 18.75 1.41 -2.84
N THR A 227 19.56 2.34 -2.39
CA THR A 227 20.99 2.41 -2.69
C THR A 227 21.79 2.45 -1.40
N TYR A 228 22.92 1.76 -1.35
CA TYR A 228 23.75 1.71 -0.15
C TYR A 228 25.01 2.55 -0.34
N THR A 229 25.32 3.38 0.65
CA THR A 229 26.52 4.21 0.70
C THR A 229 27.39 3.72 1.85
N LYS A 230 28.60 3.25 1.51
CA LYS A 230 29.54 2.71 2.48
C LYS A 230 29.99 3.81 3.46
N SER A 231 30.00 3.48 4.75
CA SER A 231 30.49 4.41 5.78
C SER A 231 31.98 4.70 5.61
N ASP A 232 32.38 5.92 5.95
CA ASP A 232 33.77 6.35 5.95
C ASP A 232 34.56 5.79 7.16
N GLY A 233 35.83 6.15 7.26
CA GLY A 233 36.70 5.77 8.38
C GLY A 233 37.37 4.40 8.18
N GLN A 234 37.39 3.57 9.22
CA GLN A 234 37.98 2.23 9.18
C GLN A 234 36.91 1.15 8.90
N ALA A 235 35.90 1.48 8.08
CA ALA A 235 34.83 0.55 7.75
C ALA A 235 35.38 -0.72 7.09
N ASN A 236 34.86 -1.87 7.54
CA ASN A 236 35.24 -3.16 7.01
C ASN A 236 35.03 -3.21 5.48
N PRO A 237 35.92 -3.83 4.68
CA PRO A 237 35.74 -4.01 3.24
C PRO A 237 34.36 -4.56 2.84
N ILE A 238 33.77 -5.42 3.68
CA ILE A 238 32.50 -6.14 3.44
C ILE A 238 31.28 -5.37 3.99
N ALA A 239 31.47 -4.23 4.66
CA ALA A 239 30.36 -3.42 5.16
C ALA A 239 29.47 -2.92 4.01
N ILE A 240 28.16 -2.99 4.22
CA ILE A 240 27.15 -2.59 3.23
C ILE A 240 26.99 -1.07 3.22
N GLY A 241 27.07 -0.42 4.39
CA GLY A 241 26.84 1.01 4.52
C GLY A 241 25.42 1.36 4.94
N LYS A 242 25.17 2.67 4.99
CA LYS A 242 23.85 3.26 5.25
C LYS A 242 22.98 3.18 3.98
N ALA A 243 21.66 3.04 4.14
CA ALA A 243 20.72 2.92 3.03
C ALA A 243 20.05 4.26 2.71
N SER A 244 20.12 4.70 1.45
CA SER A 244 19.28 5.77 0.92
C SER A 244 18.07 5.17 0.21
N ILE A 245 16.92 5.84 0.35
CA ILE A 245 15.63 5.39 -0.18
C ILE A 245 15.08 6.48 -1.08
N GLU A 246 14.77 6.12 -2.31
CA GLU A 246 14.24 6.99 -3.36
C GLU A 246 12.91 6.44 -3.89
N LEU A 247 11.92 7.31 -4.13
CA LEU A 247 10.66 6.92 -4.76
C LEU A 247 10.88 6.58 -6.24
N ILE A 248 10.26 5.49 -6.66
CA ILE A 248 10.17 5.09 -8.07
C ILE A 248 8.80 5.53 -8.60
N ASN A 249 8.74 6.02 -9.84
CA ASN A 249 7.48 6.35 -10.49
C ASN A 249 6.75 5.09 -11.00
N ALA A 250 5.51 5.24 -11.47
CA ALA A 250 4.74 4.12 -12.03
C ALA A 250 5.45 3.35 -13.17
N ASN A 251 6.39 3.99 -13.88
CA ASN A 251 7.14 3.44 -15.00
C ASN A 251 8.45 2.72 -14.58
N GLY A 252 8.71 2.59 -13.27
CA GLY A 252 9.93 1.96 -12.78
C GLY A 252 11.17 2.86 -12.82
N GLN A 253 11.01 4.17 -13.03
CA GLN A 253 12.10 5.13 -13.07
C GLN A 253 12.24 5.90 -11.75
N PRO A 254 13.46 6.17 -11.28
CA PRO A 254 13.67 6.98 -10.08
C PRO A 254 13.18 8.42 -10.29
N THR A 255 12.44 8.93 -9.31
CA THR A 255 11.83 10.27 -9.36
C THR A 255 12.79 11.39 -8.99
N GLY A 256 13.94 11.09 -8.37
CA GLY A 256 14.80 12.04 -7.69
C GLY A 256 14.31 12.42 -6.28
N LEU A 257 13.09 12.02 -5.90
CA LEU A 257 12.51 12.28 -4.58
C LEU A 257 13.00 11.21 -3.60
N LYS A 258 13.89 11.60 -2.69
CA LYS A 258 14.45 10.73 -1.67
C LYS A 258 13.66 10.83 -0.37
N LEU A 259 13.23 9.70 0.18
CA LEU A 259 12.62 9.62 1.51
C LEU A 259 13.67 9.63 2.61
N VAL A 260 14.80 8.97 2.35
CA VAL A 260 15.99 8.97 3.20
C VAL A 260 17.18 9.26 2.30
N ASP A 261 17.80 10.42 2.46
CA ASP A 261 19.03 10.78 1.76
C ASP A 261 20.23 10.65 2.70
N VAL A 262 21.11 9.70 2.38
CA VAL A 262 22.32 9.45 3.15
C VAL A 262 23.51 9.95 2.36
N LYS A 263 24.29 10.83 3.00
CA LYS A 263 25.59 11.28 2.51
C LYS A 263 26.65 11.03 3.59
N ASN A 264 27.89 10.87 3.17
CA ASN A 264 28.98 10.57 4.10
C ASN A 264 29.43 11.81 4.90
N ASP A 265 29.37 13.00 4.28
CA ASP A 265 29.85 14.26 4.85
C ASP A 265 28.76 15.17 5.44
N GLU A 266 27.48 14.78 5.35
CA GLU A 266 26.33 15.55 5.81
C GLU A 266 25.44 14.70 6.73
N PRO A 267 24.69 15.31 7.67
CA PRO A 267 23.68 14.59 8.44
C PRO A 267 22.65 13.96 7.50
N ASP A 268 22.19 12.76 7.83
CA ASP A 268 21.17 12.05 7.06
C ASP A 268 19.88 12.91 7.03
N VAL A 269 19.32 13.11 5.84
CA VAL A 269 18.12 13.91 5.62
C VAL A 269 16.94 12.98 5.44
N ILE A 270 15.91 13.17 6.26
CA ILE A 270 14.62 12.48 6.13
C ILE A 270 13.59 13.42 5.53
N ASN A 271 12.74 12.87 4.68
CA ASN A 271 11.64 13.58 4.06
C ASN A 271 10.36 12.81 4.33
N GLU A 272 9.48 13.42 5.10
CA GLU A 272 8.18 12.89 5.49
C GLU A 272 7.12 13.30 4.46
N MET A 273 6.07 12.48 4.39
CA MET A 273 4.96 12.64 3.50
C MET A 273 3.77 13.29 4.20
N TYR A 274 3.15 14.23 3.52
CA TYR A 274 1.89 14.84 3.91
C TYR A 274 0.93 14.88 2.73
N ILE A 275 -0.36 14.75 3.00
CA ILE A 275 -1.41 14.72 1.99
C ILE A 275 -2.40 15.86 2.27
N ASN A 276 -2.58 16.73 1.29
CA ASN A 276 -3.61 17.77 1.30
C ASN A 276 -4.88 17.27 0.64
N PHE A 277 -6.02 17.62 1.24
CA PHE A 277 -7.35 17.31 0.71
C PHE A 277 -8.14 18.58 0.46
N ASP A 278 -8.99 18.53 -0.57
CA ASP A 278 -9.97 19.58 -0.86
C ASP A 278 -11.17 19.49 0.11
N SER A 279 -12.14 20.41 -0.04
CA SER A 279 -13.36 20.41 0.76
C SER A 279 -14.28 19.19 0.52
N ASN A 280 -14.02 18.40 -0.52
CA ASN A 280 -14.80 17.23 -0.93
C ASN A 280 -14.02 15.92 -0.66
N ASN A 281 -12.97 15.97 0.15
CA ASN A 281 -12.12 14.84 0.54
C ASN A 281 -11.32 14.21 -0.61
N ASN A 282 -11.13 14.93 -1.72
CA ASN A 282 -10.21 14.51 -2.79
C ASN A 282 -8.79 14.95 -2.46
N MET A 283 -7.80 14.13 -2.82
CA MET A 283 -6.40 14.53 -2.71
C MET A 283 -6.10 15.69 -3.67
N GLU A 284 -5.64 16.83 -3.14
CA GLU A 284 -5.15 17.95 -3.94
C GLU A 284 -3.67 17.79 -4.28
N SER A 285 -2.87 17.42 -3.29
CA SER A 285 -1.44 17.21 -3.46
C SER A 285 -0.90 16.29 -2.38
N MET A 286 0.07 15.47 -2.76
CA MET A 286 0.95 14.80 -1.83
C MET A 286 2.31 15.51 -1.87
N ILE A 287 2.85 15.82 -0.70
CA ILE A 287 4.04 16.65 -0.58
C ILE A 287 5.05 15.94 0.32
N LEU A 288 6.32 15.99 -0.08
CA LEU A 288 7.42 15.63 0.81
C LEU A 288 8.03 16.88 1.43
N TYR A 289 8.22 16.85 2.75
CA TYR A 289 8.82 17.91 3.54
C TYR A 289 9.88 17.34 4.48
N ASN A 290 10.87 18.16 4.85
CA ASN A 290 11.86 17.76 5.86
C ASN A 290 11.41 18.29 7.23
N PRO A 291 11.10 17.42 8.21
CA PRO A 291 10.65 17.86 9.54
C PRO A 291 11.71 18.68 10.30
N ASN A 292 12.99 18.58 9.92
CA ASN A 292 14.09 19.31 10.55
C ASN A 292 14.39 20.67 9.86
N ASP A 293 13.72 21.03 8.77
CA ASP A 293 13.90 22.33 8.11
C ASP A 293 13.15 23.43 8.88
N LEU A 294 13.88 24.07 9.80
CA LEU A 294 13.43 25.03 10.83
C LEU A 294 12.76 26.32 10.34
N ALA A 295 12.66 26.57 9.03
CA ALA A 295 12.13 27.84 8.50
C ALA A 295 10.62 28.07 8.79
N ALA A 296 9.88 27.03 9.20
CA ALA A 296 8.49 27.10 9.64
C ALA A 296 8.28 26.89 11.15
N ILE A 297 9.34 26.54 11.88
CA ILE A 297 9.25 25.96 13.23
C ILE A 297 9.16 27.03 14.33
N ASN A 298 9.44 28.30 14.03
CA ASN A 298 9.57 29.31 15.08
C ASN A 298 9.03 30.69 14.69
N THR A 299 7.71 30.87 14.81
CA THR A 299 7.08 32.20 14.79
C THR A 299 6.75 32.74 16.19
N ASP A 300 6.83 31.91 17.24
CA ASP A 300 6.52 32.31 18.62
C ASP A 300 7.69 31.98 19.57
N PRO A 301 8.50 32.98 19.95
CA PRO A 301 9.61 32.83 20.89
C PRO A 301 9.20 32.37 22.30
N ASP A 302 7.93 32.53 22.66
CA ASP A 302 7.41 32.24 24.00
C ASP A 302 6.80 30.83 24.11
N ASN A 303 6.62 30.13 22.99
CA ASN A 303 6.14 28.74 22.95
C ASN A 303 6.80 27.94 21.80
N PRO A 304 8.04 27.44 21.96
CA PRO A 304 8.71 26.64 20.94
C PRO A 304 7.95 25.32 20.71
N LYS A 305 7.37 25.16 19.53
CA LYS A 305 6.71 23.91 19.10
C LYS A 305 7.74 22.82 18.92
N THR A 306 7.47 21.62 19.44
CA THR A 306 8.27 20.43 19.09
C THR A 306 7.95 19.99 17.65
N PRO A 307 8.82 19.24 16.94
CA PRO A 307 8.52 18.74 15.58
C PRO A 307 7.19 17.99 15.46
N GLU A 308 6.70 17.41 16.55
CA GLU A 308 5.41 16.71 16.65
C GLU A 308 4.20 17.66 16.72
N ASP A 309 4.39 18.93 17.10
CA ASP A 309 3.33 19.96 17.24
C ASP A 309 3.18 20.84 15.99
N ILE A 310 3.93 20.54 14.92
CA ILE A 310 4.01 21.35 13.71
C ILE A 310 2.96 20.86 12.71
N ASP A 311 2.09 21.77 12.28
CA ASP A 311 1.21 21.52 11.16
C ASP A 311 2.07 21.27 9.90
N PRO A 312 2.07 20.06 9.33
CA PRO A 312 2.91 19.71 8.19
C PRO A 312 2.67 20.61 6.96
N SER A 313 1.48 21.21 6.85
CA SER A 313 1.13 22.15 5.77
C SER A 313 1.93 23.46 5.81
N LEU A 314 2.53 23.78 6.96
CA LEU A 314 3.31 25.00 7.16
C LEU A 314 4.80 24.82 6.89
N VAL A 315 5.28 23.58 6.73
CA VAL A 315 6.70 23.27 6.55
C VAL A 315 7.13 23.53 5.11
N LYS A 316 8.38 23.99 4.93
CA LYS A 316 8.94 24.23 3.59
C LYS A 316 9.00 22.92 2.80
N THR A 317 8.26 22.88 1.69
CA THR A 317 8.20 21.75 0.78
C THR A 317 9.52 21.59 0.02
N ILE A 318 9.86 20.35 -0.32
CA ILE A 318 11.02 20.09 -1.17
C ILE A 318 10.68 20.56 -2.60
N PRO A 319 11.53 21.36 -3.25
CA PRO A 319 11.24 21.81 -4.61
C PRO A 319 10.97 20.64 -5.57
N GLY A 320 9.77 20.59 -6.17
CA GLY A 320 9.35 19.52 -7.07
C GLY A 320 8.83 18.25 -6.38
N SER A 321 8.61 18.26 -5.06
CA SER A 321 7.98 17.14 -4.33
C SER A 321 6.46 17.19 -4.31
N GLU A 322 5.85 18.22 -4.88
CA GLU A 322 4.39 18.28 -5.05
C GLU A 322 3.98 17.27 -6.13
N ILE A 323 3.36 16.19 -5.67
CA ILE A 323 2.80 15.15 -6.51
C ILE A 323 1.32 15.46 -6.67
N THR A 324 0.99 16.08 -7.81
CA THR A 324 -0.38 16.34 -8.26
C THR A 324 -0.80 15.35 -9.37
N ASN A 325 0.17 14.75 -10.06
CA ASN A 325 -0.08 13.74 -11.08
C ASN A 325 0.03 12.33 -10.49
N VAL A 326 -1.12 11.74 -10.17
CA VAL A 326 -1.22 10.39 -9.58
C VAL A 326 -0.80 9.30 -10.56
N ALA A 327 -0.96 9.50 -11.87
CA ALA A 327 -0.56 8.50 -12.87
C ALA A 327 0.95 8.22 -12.82
N ASN A 328 1.76 9.24 -12.52
CA ASN A 328 3.21 9.11 -12.35
C ASN A 328 3.64 8.82 -10.91
N PHE A 329 2.70 8.73 -9.95
CA PHE A 329 3.02 8.41 -8.57
C PHE A 329 3.53 6.97 -8.42
N SER A 330 4.29 6.75 -7.35
CA SER A 330 4.87 5.46 -6.98
C SER A 330 3.79 4.40 -6.80
N ASN A 331 4.00 3.20 -7.36
CA ASN A 331 3.06 2.10 -7.18
C ASN A 331 3.09 1.62 -5.72
N GLY A 332 1.99 1.07 -5.21
CA GLY A 332 1.88 0.67 -3.81
C GLY A 332 0.47 0.87 -3.28
N LYS A 333 0.27 0.52 -2.00
CA LYS A 333 -1.00 0.74 -1.30
C LYS A 333 -1.47 2.20 -1.41
N MET A 334 -0.58 3.17 -1.25
CA MET A 334 -0.98 4.58 -1.27
C MET A 334 -1.54 5.03 -2.62
N LYS A 335 -0.96 4.59 -3.74
CA LYS A 335 -1.49 4.91 -5.07
C LYS A 335 -2.89 4.35 -5.27
N ALA A 336 -3.12 3.11 -4.86
CA ALA A 336 -4.43 2.49 -4.97
C ALA A 336 -5.47 3.27 -4.17
N LEU A 337 -5.16 3.61 -2.91
CA LEU A 337 -6.06 4.40 -2.08
C LEU A 337 -6.36 5.79 -2.68
N VAL A 338 -5.37 6.47 -3.28
CA VAL A 338 -5.58 7.76 -3.94
C VAL A 338 -6.48 7.60 -5.18
N GLU A 339 -6.25 6.59 -6.01
CA GLU A 339 -7.07 6.33 -7.21
C GLU A 339 -8.50 5.91 -6.86
N MET A 340 -8.70 5.19 -5.75
CA MET A 340 -10.03 4.80 -5.28
C MET A 340 -10.76 5.99 -4.64
N ASN A 341 -10.11 6.71 -3.71
CA ASN A 341 -10.73 7.84 -2.99
C ASN A 341 -11.07 9.00 -3.94
N GLY A 342 -10.09 9.44 -4.71
CA GLY A 342 -10.20 10.59 -5.60
C GLY A 342 -9.07 11.60 -5.48
N TYR A 343 -8.74 12.25 -6.59
CA TYR A 343 -7.69 13.25 -6.67
C TYR A 343 -8.00 14.35 -7.69
N VAL A 344 -7.39 15.52 -7.49
CA VAL A 344 -7.50 16.67 -8.39
C VAL A 344 -6.33 16.68 -9.37
N GLU A 345 -6.62 16.57 -10.67
CA GLU A 345 -5.63 16.72 -11.74
C GLU A 345 -5.95 17.96 -12.58
N GLY A 346 -5.24 19.06 -12.31
CA GLY A 346 -5.50 20.34 -12.95
C GLY A 346 -6.81 20.97 -12.45
N THR A 347 -7.86 20.90 -13.26
CA THR A 347 -9.22 21.37 -12.90
C THR A 347 -10.23 20.23 -12.79
N GLU A 348 -9.83 19.00 -13.10
CA GLU A 348 -10.71 17.83 -13.09
C GLU A 348 -10.49 17.02 -11.81
N VAL A 349 -11.60 16.57 -11.22
CA VAL A 349 -11.60 15.60 -10.13
C VAL A 349 -11.74 14.22 -10.77
N LYS A 350 -10.81 13.32 -10.45
CA LYS A 350 -10.78 11.94 -10.94
C LYS A 350 -10.84 10.97 -9.76
N GLY A 351 -11.17 9.71 -10.03
CA GLY A 351 -11.05 8.60 -9.09
C GLY A 351 -12.29 7.72 -9.08
N VAL A 352 -12.11 6.44 -8.77
CA VAL A 352 -13.13 5.41 -9.04
C VAL A 352 -14.43 5.65 -8.25
N PHE A 353 -14.35 6.09 -6.99
CA PHE A 353 -15.55 6.44 -6.22
C PHE A 353 -16.20 7.74 -6.70
N ASN A 354 -15.42 8.73 -7.15
CA ASN A 354 -15.97 9.96 -7.71
C ASN A 354 -16.69 9.71 -9.04
N ASP A 355 -16.11 8.86 -9.89
CA ASP A 355 -16.69 8.48 -11.18
C ASP A 355 -18.02 7.75 -10.94
N MET A 356 -18.05 6.79 -10.00
CA MET A 356 -19.29 6.10 -9.58
C MET A 356 -20.35 7.05 -9.01
N LEU A 357 -19.97 7.99 -8.14
CA LEU A 357 -20.88 9.00 -7.60
C LEU A 357 -21.43 9.90 -8.71
N SER A 358 -20.57 10.34 -9.63
CA SER A 358 -20.96 11.16 -10.77
C SER A 358 -21.91 10.42 -11.71
N ASP A 359 -21.69 9.13 -11.94
CA ASP A 359 -22.57 8.30 -12.76
C ASP A 359 -23.93 8.09 -12.09
N LEU A 360 -23.95 7.88 -10.77
CA LEU A 360 -25.19 7.77 -10.00
C LEU A 360 -25.98 9.08 -9.99
N ASP A 361 -25.29 10.20 -9.79
CA ASP A 361 -25.83 11.55 -9.85
C ASP A 361 -26.45 11.86 -11.20
N LYS A 362 -25.72 11.55 -12.28
CA LYS A 362 -26.21 11.73 -13.64
C LYS A 362 -27.43 10.87 -13.94
N LEU A 363 -27.43 9.62 -13.47
CA LEU A 363 -28.58 8.72 -13.59
C LEU A 363 -29.81 9.29 -12.87
N ALA A 364 -29.64 9.79 -11.64
CA ALA A 364 -30.72 10.37 -10.85
C ALA A 364 -31.27 11.65 -11.47
N TYR A 365 -30.39 12.54 -11.95
CA TYR A 365 -30.76 13.80 -12.59
C TYR A 365 -31.58 13.57 -13.87
N GLU A 366 -31.07 12.75 -14.78
CA GLU A 366 -31.75 12.44 -16.04
C GLU A 366 -33.06 11.68 -15.81
N PHE A 367 -33.12 10.81 -14.79
CA PHE A 367 -34.36 10.15 -14.39
C PHE A 367 -35.41 11.15 -13.93
N VAL A 368 -35.06 12.07 -13.02
CA VAL A 368 -35.98 13.09 -12.50
C VAL A 368 -36.47 14.02 -13.60
N GLU A 369 -35.57 14.54 -14.43
CA GLU A 369 -35.91 15.44 -15.54
C GLU A 369 -36.83 14.75 -16.56
N ALA A 370 -36.47 13.53 -17.00
CA ALA A 370 -37.30 12.79 -17.95
C ALA A 370 -38.67 12.41 -17.37
N PHE A 371 -38.71 12.02 -16.10
CA PHE A 371 -39.95 11.64 -15.42
C PHE A 371 -40.87 12.84 -15.20
N ASN A 372 -40.35 13.96 -14.69
CA ASN A 372 -41.12 15.18 -14.48
C ASN A 372 -41.60 15.81 -15.80
N LEU A 373 -40.76 15.77 -16.84
CA LEU A 373 -41.16 16.21 -18.18
C LEU A 373 -42.33 15.38 -18.73
N GLN A 374 -42.37 14.08 -18.45
CA GLN A 374 -43.49 13.25 -18.88
C GLN A 374 -44.70 13.38 -17.94
N HIS A 375 -44.49 13.65 -16.65
CA HIS A 375 -45.56 13.86 -15.67
C HIS A 375 -46.32 15.16 -15.96
N SER A 376 -45.61 16.24 -16.26
CA SER A 376 -46.20 17.56 -16.58
C SER A 376 -47.04 17.57 -17.87
N LYS A 377 -46.85 16.62 -18.79
CA LYS A 377 -47.70 16.46 -19.99
C LYS A 377 -49.05 15.81 -19.67
N GLY A 378 -49.22 15.22 -18.50
CA GLY A 378 -50.46 14.58 -18.08
C GLY A 378 -51.41 15.53 -17.35
N ALA A 379 -52.53 14.95 -16.93
CA ALA A 379 -53.52 15.56 -16.07
C ALA A 379 -53.73 14.71 -14.81
N ASP A 380 -53.92 15.38 -13.67
CA ASP A 380 -54.27 14.75 -12.40
C ASP A 380 -55.73 14.21 -12.39
N LEU A 381 -56.16 13.60 -11.28
CA LEU A 381 -57.52 13.05 -11.17
C LEU A 381 -58.62 14.13 -11.25
N ALA A 382 -58.30 15.38 -10.90
CA ALA A 382 -59.20 16.52 -10.99
C ALA A 382 -59.24 17.15 -12.39
N GLY A 383 -58.44 16.65 -13.33
CA GLY A 383 -58.35 17.15 -14.71
C GLY A 383 -57.45 18.39 -14.85
N ASN A 384 -56.64 18.73 -13.84
CA ASN A 384 -55.68 19.83 -13.96
C ASN A 384 -54.50 19.39 -14.83
N THR A 385 -54.25 20.10 -15.92
CA THR A 385 -53.12 19.88 -16.84
C THR A 385 -51.94 20.79 -16.49
N GLY A 386 -50.72 20.41 -16.85
CA GLY A 386 -49.47 21.03 -16.38
C GLY A 386 -49.18 22.49 -16.69
N VAL A 387 -50.09 23.25 -17.32
CA VAL A 387 -49.93 24.70 -17.47
C VAL A 387 -51.30 25.38 -17.56
N ASP A 388 -51.58 26.36 -16.69
CA ASP A 388 -52.72 27.28 -16.88
C ASP A 388 -52.41 28.28 -18.00
N SER A 389 -53.46 28.87 -18.58
CA SER A 389 -53.48 30.00 -19.52
C SER A 389 -52.55 31.18 -19.16
N ASN A 390 -52.06 31.26 -17.92
CA ASN A 390 -51.10 32.24 -17.42
C ASN A 390 -49.64 31.74 -17.32
N GLN A 391 -49.28 30.60 -17.92
CA GLN A 391 -47.91 30.03 -17.92
C GLN A 391 -47.37 29.66 -16.51
N ALA A 392 -48.26 29.48 -15.53
CA ALA A 392 -47.91 28.89 -14.24
C ALA A 392 -48.15 27.37 -14.29
N SER A 393 -47.16 26.57 -13.90
CA SER A 393 -47.31 25.11 -13.83
C SER A 393 -48.38 24.75 -12.79
N THR A 394 -49.47 24.14 -13.22
CA THR A 394 -50.60 23.72 -12.37
C THR A 394 -50.54 22.25 -11.97
N VAL A 395 -49.64 21.47 -12.57
CA VAL A 395 -49.34 20.10 -12.15
C VAL A 395 -48.08 20.14 -11.29
N ASN A 396 -48.17 19.54 -10.10
CA ASN A 396 -47.01 19.33 -9.26
C ASN A 396 -46.10 18.29 -9.92
N ASP A 397 -44.81 18.59 -10.03
CA ASP A 397 -43.81 17.61 -10.44
C ASP A 397 -43.79 16.44 -9.46
N PHE A 398 -43.58 15.22 -9.97
CA PHE A 398 -43.55 14.02 -9.14
C PHE A 398 -42.37 14.03 -8.18
N PHE A 399 -41.19 14.31 -8.72
CA PHE A 399 -39.98 14.53 -7.94
C PHE A 399 -39.72 16.04 -7.83
N ASN A 400 -39.10 16.47 -6.73
CA ASN A 400 -38.65 17.84 -6.60
C ASN A 400 -37.60 18.16 -7.68
N GLN A 401 -37.71 19.33 -8.31
CA GLN A 401 -36.77 19.74 -9.35
C GLN A 401 -35.34 19.87 -8.79
N LEU A 402 -34.37 19.35 -9.53
CA LEU A 402 -32.96 19.34 -9.13
C LEU A 402 -32.22 20.51 -9.78
N SER A 403 -31.42 21.23 -9.00
CA SER A 403 -30.68 22.42 -9.46
C SER A 403 -29.43 22.11 -10.30
N GLY A 404 -29.09 20.83 -10.50
CA GLY A 404 -27.96 20.35 -11.30
C GLY A 404 -27.64 18.87 -11.07
N GLU A 405 -26.75 18.33 -11.90
CA GLU A 405 -26.32 16.92 -11.89
C GLU A 405 -25.56 16.56 -10.61
N SER A 406 -24.54 17.35 -10.22
CA SER A 406 -23.72 17.03 -9.03
C SER A 406 -24.55 16.98 -7.75
N GLY A 407 -24.46 15.87 -7.01
CA GLY A 407 -25.22 15.56 -5.81
C GLY A 407 -26.72 15.31 -6.04
N ALA A 408 -27.16 15.07 -7.27
CA ALA A 408 -28.54 14.76 -7.58
C ALA A 408 -29.03 13.48 -6.88
N ALA A 409 -28.19 12.45 -6.78
CA ALA A 409 -28.54 11.18 -6.16
C ALA A 409 -28.77 11.29 -4.66
N GLY A 410 -28.11 12.23 -3.97
CA GLY A 410 -28.32 12.50 -2.55
C GLY A 410 -29.45 13.50 -2.24
N ARG A 411 -30.02 14.17 -3.27
CA ARG A 411 -31.08 15.18 -3.11
C ARG A 411 -32.42 14.77 -3.66
N ILE A 412 -32.48 13.67 -4.41
CA ILE A 412 -33.71 13.18 -5.02
C ILE A 412 -34.75 12.93 -3.93
N SER A 413 -35.94 13.48 -4.16
CA SER A 413 -37.06 13.40 -3.22
C SER A 413 -38.36 13.54 -3.98
N VAL A 414 -39.39 12.84 -3.51
CA VAL A 414 -40.76 12.98 -4.03
C VAL A 414 -41.36 14.28 -3.49
N ASN A 415 -42.15 14.97 -4.30
CA ASN A 415 -42.81 16.21 -3.91
C ASN A 415 -43.80 15.97 -2.76
N GLU A 416 -43.71 16.77 -1.69
CA GLU A 416 -44.57 16.66 -0.50
C GLU A 416 -46.07 16.75 -0.84
N ALA A 417 -46.44 17.49 -1.88
CA ALA A 417 -47.83 17.56 -2.32
C ALA A 417 -48.36 16.19 -2.76
N ILE A 418 -47.56 15.41 -3.49
CA ILE A 418 -47.91 14.08 -4.00
C ILE A 418 -47.83 13.00 -2.92
N ILE A 419 -47.00 13.23 -1.89
CA ILE A 419 -46.95 12.38 -0.70
C ILE A 419 -48.25 12.52 0.09
N ASN A 420 -48.74 13.74 0.27
CA ASN A 420 -49.95 14.03 1.04
C ASN A 420 -51.23 13.69 0.26
N ASP A 421 -51.20 13.80 -1.06
CA ASP A 421 -52.34 13.52 -1.93
C ASP A 421 -51.91 12.77 -3.21
N SER A 422 -52.25 11.48 -3.29
CA SER A 422 -51.96 10.62 -4.43
C SER A 422 -52.83 10.90 -5.66
N ASP A 423 -53.88 11.71 -5.52
CA ASP A 423 -54.76 12.08 -6.64
C ASP A 423 -54.09 13.08 -7.60
N LEU A 424 -53.04 13.75 -7.13
CA LEU A 424 -52.21 14.68 -7.89
C LEU A 424 -51.27 14.00 -8.90
N ILE A 425 -51.20 12.67 -8.91
CA ILE A 425 -50.43 11.93 -9.92
C ILE A 425 -51.10 12.10 -11.29
N ALA A 426 -50.34 12.59 -12.26
CA ALA A 426 -50.80 12.91 -13.60
C ALA A 426 -50.89 11.66 -14.49
N ALA A 427 -51.90 10.82 -14.28
CA ALA A 427 -52.07 9.54 -14.98
C ALA A 427 -52.76 9.66 -16.35
N SER A 428 -53.57 10.71 -16.55
CA SER A 428 -54.39 10.92 -17.74
C SER A 428 -53.67 11.77 -18.79
N SER A 429 -53.88 11.53 -20.09
CA SER A 429 -53.34 12.37 -21.17
C SER A 429 -54.34 13.41 -21.67
N ASN A 430 -55.64 13.20 -21.44
CA ASN A 430 -56.74 14.06 -21.93
C ASN A 430 -57.53 14.75 -20.81
N GLY A 431 -57.23 14.48 -19.54
CA GLY A 431 -57.97 15.00 -18.38
C GLY A 431 -59.15 14.14 -17.93
N ASP A 432 -59.43 13.03 -18.63
CA ASP A 432 -60.47 12.09 -18.22
C ASP A 432 -59.96 11.19 -17.09
N SER A 433 -60.74 11.02 -16.02
CA SER A 433 -60.38 10.23 -14.83
C SER A 433 -60.08 8.77 -15.12
N GLY A 434 -60.69 8.20 -16.16
CA GLY A 434 -60.50 6.82 -16.59
C GLY A 434 -59.37 6.60 -17.60
N ASP A 435 -58.65 7.65 -18.01
CA ASP A 435 -57.52 7.52 -18.93
C ASP A 435 -56.20 7.28 -18.18
N GLY A 436 -55.53 6.18 -18.51
CA GLY A 436 -54.24 5.77 -17.95
C GLY A 436 -53.09 5.85 -18.94
N LEU A 437 -53.28 6.56 -20.06
CA LEU A 437 -52.28 6.63 -21.12
C LEU A 437 -51.01 7.37 -20.68
N ASN A 438 -51.10 8.43 -19.87
CA ASN A 438 -49.90 9.10 -19.38
C ASN A 438 -49.15 8.24 -18.36
N ALA A 439 -49.84 7.50 -17.50
CA ALA A 439 -49.22 6.52 -16.60
C ALA A 439 -48.46 5.43 -17.39
N LYS A 440 -48.98 5.00 -18.55
CA LYS A 440 -48.26 4.11 -19.46
C LYS A 440 -47.00 4.74 -20.04
N ASN A 441 -47.08 6.02 -20.44
CA ASN A 441 -45.95 6.75 -20.99
C ASN A 441 -44.87 7.00 -19.91
N LEU A 442 -45.27 7.31 -18.68
CA LEU A 442 -44.39 7.40 -17.51
C LEU A 442 -43.66 6.08 -17.24
N ALA A 443 -44.38 4.96 -17.33
CA ALA A 443 -43.77 3.63 -17.26
C ALA A 443 -42.81 3.38 -18.44
N GLY A 444 -43.02 4.03 -19.58
CA GLY A 444 -42.16 4.00 -20.77
C GLY A 444 -40.81 4.70 -20.58
N VAL A 445 -40.75 5.78 -19.79
CA VAL A 445 -39.53 6.61 -19.59
C VAL A 445 -38.31 5.78 -19.18
N MET A 446 -38.49 4.74 -18.35
CA MET A 446 -37.40 3.86 -17.91
C MET A 446 -36.80 2.98 -19.01
N ARG A 447 -37.53 2.79 -20.11
CA ARG A 447 -37.13 2.00 -21.29
C ARG A 447 -36.76 2.85 -22.49
N GLU A 448 -37.20 4.10 -22.51
CA GLU A 448 -36.85 5.03 -23.56
C GLU A 448 -35.38 5.43 -23.47
N SER A 449 -34.80 5.67 -24.63
CA SER A 449 -33.44 6.15 -24.73
C SER A 449 -33.39 7.63 -24.35
N LEU A 450 -32.59 7.98 -23.35
CA LEU A 450 -32.38 9.35 -22.93
C LEU A 450 -31.11 9.90 -23.58
N THR A 451 -31.18 11.12 -24.12
CA THR A 451 -30.05 11.75 -24.79
C THR A 451 -28.97 12.22 -23.82
N GLY A 452 -29.33 12.60 -22.58
CA GLY A 452 -28.39 13.09 -21.58
C GLY A 452 -27.51 12.01 -20.94
N LEU A 453 -27.95 10.74 -20.95
CA LEU A 453 -27.15 9.60 -20.48
C LEU A 453 -26.03 9.17 -21.44
N GLY A 454 -25.96 9.75 -22.65
CA GLY A 454 -24.98 9.38 -23.67
C GLY A 454 -25.32 8.08 -24.40
N ASN A 455 -24.93 7.96 -25.67
CA ASN A 455 -25.19 6.80 -26.53
C ASN A 455 -26.66 6.32 -26.60
N ASN A 456 -27.64 7.20 -26.36
CA ASN A 456 -29.08 6.91 -26.49
C ASN A 456 -29.47 5.63 -25.70
N THR A 457 -28.99 5.52 -24.47
CA THR A 457 -29.21 4.39 -23.56
C THR A 457 -30.43 4.64 -22.66
N SER A 458 -31.06 3.57 -22.14
CA SER A 458 -32.11 3.70 -21.14
C SER A 458 -31.50 3.73 -19.72
N ILE A 459 -32.27 4.21 -18.75
CA ILE A 459 -31.88 4.23 -17.32
C ILE A 459 -31.43 2.85 -16.86
N LYS A 460 -32.18 1.80 -17.23
CA LYS A 460 -31.86 0.42 -16.87
C LYS A 460 -30.56 -0.07 -17.49
N SER A 461 -30.30 0.23 -18.78
CA SER A 461 -29.05 -0.20 -19.43
C SER A 461 -27.85 0.61 -18.97
N TYR A 462 -28.01 1.90 -18.64
CA TYR A 462 -26.96 2.70 -18.03
C TYR A 462 -26.54 2.12 -16.68
N TYR A 463 -27.49 1.92 -15.77
CA TYR A 463 -27.23 1.35 -14.45
C TYR A 463 -26.60 -0.05 -14.53
N ALA A 464 -27.10 -0.92 -15.40
CA ALA A 464 -26.52 -2.24 -15.61
C ALA A 464 -25.09 -2.20 -16.16
N SER A 465 -24.77 -1.20 -16.99
CA SER A 465 -23.40 -1.01 -17.51
C SER A 465 -22.46 -0.53 -16.41
N MET A 466 -22.90 0.44 -15.60
CA MET A 466 -22.16 0.96 -14.45
C MET A 466 -21.82 -0.14 -13.42
N VAL A 467 -22.81 -0.97 -13.04
CA VAL A 467 -22.59 -2.12 -12.15
C VAL A 467 -21.72 -3.18 -12.83
N GLY A 468 -21.89 -3.39 -14.14
CA GLY A 468 -21.11 -4.35 -14.91
C GLY A 468 -19.62 -3.98 -14.98
N GLU A 469 -19.31 -2.70 -15.23
CA GLU A 469 -17.95 -2.18 -15.28
C GLU A 469 -17.26 -2.30 -13.92
N MET A 470 -17.94 -1.87 -12.84
CA MET A 470 -17.45 -2.07 -11.47
C MET A 470 -17.15 -3.55 -11.18
N GLY A 471 -18.03 -4.48 -11.58
CA GLY A 471 -17.82 -5.91 -11.38
C GLY A 471 -16.61 -6.45 -12.16
N VAL A 472 -16.38 -5.97 -13.39
CA VAL A 472 -15.19 -6.31 -14.18
C VAL A 472 -13.93 -5.80 -13.51
N ASP A 473 -13.93 -4.55 -13.04
CA ASP A 473 -12.81 -3.93 -12.33
C ASP A 473 -12.46 -4.67 -11.03
N ALA A 474 -13.46 -5.06 -10.25
CA ALA A 474 -13.29 -5.85 -9.04
C ALA A 474 -12.68 -7.23 -9.35
N GLN A 475 -13.21 -7.92 -10.37
CA GLN A 475 -12.70 -9.24 -10.78
C GLN A 475 -11.28 -9.15 -11.34
N GLU A 476 -10.96 -8.10 -12.09
CA GLU A 476 -9.61 -7.82 -12.58
C GLU A 476 -8.65 -7.58 -11.42
N SER A 477 -9.01 -6.73 -10.47
CA SER A 477 -8.18 -6.42 -9.30
C SER A 477 -7.90 -7.68 -8.48
N LEU A 478 -8.92 -8.51 -8.20
CA LEU A 478 -8.75 -9.79 -7.51
C LEU A 478 -7.84 -10.77 -8.28
N ARG A 479 -7.96 -10.82 -9.60
CA ARG A 479 -7.06 -11.64 -10.44
C ARG A 479 -5.61 -11.14 -10.31
N MET A 480 -5.42 -9.83 -10.29
CA MET A 480 -4.09 -9.23 -10.13
C MET A 480 -3.50 -9.43 -8.74
N VAL A 481 -4.31 -9.39 -7.66
CA VAL A 481 -3.88 -9.78 -6.30
C VAL A 481 -3.34 -11.20 -6.29
N ASN A 482 -4.08 -12.15 -6.87
CA ASN A 482 -3.64 -13.55 -6.93
C ASN A 482 -2.32 -13.70 -7.71
N ASN A 483 -2.19 -13.03 -8.86
CA ASN A 483 -0.97 -13.05 -9.66
C ASN A 483 0.22 -12.45 -8.90
N ALA A 484 0.06 -11.27 -8.31
CA ALA A 484 1.11 -10.60 -7.53
C ALA A 484 1.50 -11.42 -6.30
N THR A 485 0.53 -12.06 -5.62
CA THR A 485 0.79 -12.95 -4.48
C THR A 485 1.65 -14.14 -4.89
N VAL A 486 1.31 -14.80 -6.01
CA VAL A 486 2.09 -15.94 -6.52
C VAL A 486 3.51 -15.51 -6.90
N LEU A 487 3.67 -14.37 -7.58
CA LEU A 487 5.00 -13.87 -7.98
C LEU A 487 5.83 -13.46 -6.76
N ARG A 488 5.26 -12.72 -5.81
CA ARG A 488 5.93 -12.37 -4.56
C ARG A 488 6.33 -13.63 -3.79
N GLN A 489 5.44 -14.62 -3.69
CA GLN A 489 5.73 -15.89 -3.03
C GLN A 489 6.87 -16.66 -3.71
N GLN A 490 6.90 -16.71 -5.05
CA GLN A 490 7.99 -17.35 -5.80
C GLN A 490 9.34 -16.66 -5.56
N VAL A 491 9.35 -15.32 -5.51
CA VAL A 491 10.57 -14.56 -5.20
C VAL A 491 11.00 -14.79 -3.74
N GLU A 492 10.05 -14.85 -2.82
CA GLU A 492 10.33 -15.14 -1.41
C GLU A 492 10.92 -16.55 -1.22
N GLU A 493 10.39 -17.56 -1.90
CA GLU A 493 10.97 -18.91 -1.89
C GLU A 493 12.40 -18.92 -2.45
N ASN A 494 12.66 -18.14 -3.51
CA ASN A 494 14.01 -17.98 -4.04
C ASN A 494 14.93 -17.29 -3.02
N ARG A 495 14.46 -16.24 -2.32
CA ARG A 495 15.20 -15.56 -1.25
C ARG A 495 15.55 -16.54 -0.15
N GLN A 496 14.55 -17.26 0.37
CA GLN A 496 14.72 -18.24 1.43
C GLN A 496 15.69 -19.36 1.04
N SER A 497 15.68 -19.81 -0.22
CA SER A 497 16.64 -20.83 -0.68
C SER A 497 18.11 -20.40 -0.55
N VAL A 498 18.37 -19.09 -0.55
CA VAL A 498 19.72 -18.51 -0.42
C VAL A 498 20.01 -18.08 1.01
N SER A 499 19.08 -17.35 1.64
CA SER A 499 19.31 -16.64 2.89
C SER A 499 18.74 -17.30 4.14
N ALA A 500 17.82 -18.26 4.00
CA ALA A 500 17.19 -18.89 5.16
C ALA A 500 18.14 -19.85 5.89
N VAL A 501 17.86 -20.04 7.18
CA VAL A 501 18.57 -20.99 8.02
C VAL A 501 17.98 -22.38 7.85
N SER A 502 18.73 -23.30 7.26
CA SER A 502 18.38 -24.72 7.26
C SER A 502 18.92 -25.40 8.51
N LEU A 503 18.04 -25.88 9.40
CA LEU A 503 18.43 -26.56 10.63
C LEU A 503 19.28 -27.80 10.37
N ASP A 504 19.03 -28.52 9.29
CA ASP A 504 19.81 -29.71 8.91
C ASP A 504 21.22 -29.34 8.42
N GLU A 505 21.33 -28.27 7.62
CA GLU A 505 22.65 -27.76 7.21
C GLU A 505 23.44 -27.22 8.40
N GLU A 506 22.80 -26.41 9.26
CA GLU A 506 23.45 -25.86 10.44
C GLU A 506 23.82 -26.96 11.44
N MET A 507 23.01 -28.01 11.62
CA MET A 507 23.38 -29.16 12.44
C MET A 507 24.56 -29.93 11.86
N THR A 508 24.59 -30.13 10.53
CA THR A 508 25.72 -30.76 9.84
C THR A 508 27.01 -29.92 10.01
N ASN A 509 26.90 -28.60 9.85
CA ASN A 509 28.00 -27.67 10.07
C ASN A 509 28.45 -27.65 11.54
N LEU A 510 27.51 -27.72 12.49
CA LEU A 510 27.81 -27.77 13.92
C LEU A 510 28.63 -29.02 14.25
N ILE A 511 28.22 -30.19 13.75
CA ILE A 511 28.98 -31.44 13.91
C ILE A 511 30.37 -31.30 13.28
N LYS A 512 30.46 -30.76 12.05
CA LYS A 512 31.73 -30.55 11.35
C LYS A 512 32.68 -29.64 12.14
N PHE A 513 32.21 -28.49 12.62
CA PHE A 513 33.02 -27.55 13.39
C PHE A 513 33.35 -28.09 14.78
N GLN A 514 32.46 -28.87 15.41
CA GLN A 514 32.74 -29.54 16.69
C GLN A 514 33.83 -30.61 16.54
N GLN A 515 33.78 -31.41 15.47
CA GLN A 515 34.84 -32.39 15.16
C GLN A 515 36.17 -31.68 14.88
N ALA A 516 36.16 -30.60 14.10
CA ALA A 516 37.36 -29.81 13.81
C ALA A 516 37.95 -29.16 15.08
N TYR A 517 37.09 -28.61 15.96
CA TYR A 517 37.49 -28.08 17.26
C TYR A 517 38.13 -29.15 18.15
N ASN A 518 37.49 -30.33 18.28
CA ASN A 518 38.03 -31.45 19.05
C ASN A 518 39.36 -31.96 18.49
N ALA A 519 39.52 -32.00 17.17
CA ALA A 519 40.78 -32.38 16.53
C ALA A 519 41.89 -31.37 16.83
N ALA A 520 41.60 -30.07 16.76
CA ALA A 520 42.55 -29.02 17.11
C ALA A 520 42.91 -29.05 18.61
N ALA A 521 41.95 -29.34 19.49
CA ALA A 521 42.17 -29.50 20.93
C ALA A 521 43.12 -30.66 21.23
N ARG A 522 42.89 -31.82 20.60
CA ARG A 522 43.79 -32.98 20.72
C ARG A 522 45.21 -32.65 20.24
N SER A 523 45.34 -31.92 19.12
CA SER A 523 46.64 -31.46 18.64
C SER A 523 47.33 -30.57 19.66
N MET A 524 46.59 -29.71 20.37
CA MET A 524 47.14 -28.87 21.42
C MET A 524 47.61 -29.70 22.63
N THR A 525 46.83 -30.72 23.03
CA THR A 525 47.24 -31.67 24.09
C THR A 525 48.49 -32.46 23.70
N THR A 526 48.59 -32.94 22.46
CA THR A 526 49.79 -33.67 22.00
C THR A 526 51.03 -32.76 21.99
N VAL A 527 50.88 -31.49 21.60
CA VAL A 527 51.98 -30.52 21.67
C VAL A 527 52.36 -30.21 23.12
N ASP A 528 51.38 -30.09 24.02
CA ASP A 528 51.61 -29.92 25.46
C ASP A 528 52.39 -31.10 26.06
N GLU A 529 51.99 -32.33 25.75
CA GLU A 529 52.72 -33.54 26.16
C GLU A 529 54.15 -33.59 25.58
N MET A 530 54.35 -33.19 24.32
CA MET A 530 55.69 -33.09 23.73
C MET A 530 56.54 -32.02 24.44
N LEU A 531 55.96 -30.86 24.76
CA LEU A 531 56.65 -29.81 25.49
C LEU A 531 56.99 -30.25 26.92
N ASP A 532 56.10 -30.93 27.62
CA ASP A 532 56.36 -31.50 28.94
C ASP A 532 57.49 -32.54 28.89
N ARG A 533 57.50 -33.43 27.89
CA ARG A 533 58.61 -34.38 27.68
C ARG A 533 59.92 -33.66 27.37
N ILE A 534 59.91 -32.62 26.54
CA ILE A 534 61.10 -31.86 26.15
C ILE A 534 61.63 -31.02 27.32
N ILE A 535 60.76 -30.36 28.08
CA ILE A 535 61.18 -29.41 29.13
C ILE A 535 61.49 -30.15 30.42
N ASN A 536 60.61 -31.03 30.87
CA ASN A 536 60.72 -31.67 32.17
C ASN A 536 61.44 -33.02 32.12
N ASN A 537 61.50 -33.69 30.95
CA ASN A 537 62.05 -35.05 30.85
C ASN A 537 63.28 -35.21 29.91
N MET A 538 63.69 -34.19 29.16
CA MET A 538 64.81 -34.31 28.19
C MET A 538 66.20 -34.24 28.83
N GLY A 539 66.29 -34.06 30.15
CA GLY A 539 67.54 -33.99 30.91
C GLY A 539 67.67 -34.98 32.08
N LEU A 540 66.68 -35.86 32.30
CA LEU A 540 66.74 -36.89 33.34
C LEU A 540 67.57 -38.08 32.83
N VAL A 541 68.89 -37.96 32.92
CA VAL A 541 69.80 -39.11 32.78
C VAL A 541 70.37 -39.42 34.16
N GLY A 542 69.94 -40.54 34.75
CA GLY A 542 70.54 -41.10 35.97
C GLY A 542 69.85 -40.80 37.30
N ARG A 543 68.57 -41.15 37.43
CA ARG A 543 68.00 -41.57 38.72
C ARG A 543 67.33 -42.93 38.58
#